data_AF-A0A1H3KNW7-F1
#
_entry.id   AF-A0A1H3KNW7-F1
#
_cell.length_a   1.000
_cell.length_b   1.000
_cell.length_c   1.000
_cell.angle_alpha   90.00
_cell.angle_beta   90.00
_cell.angle_gamma   90.00
#
_symmetry.space_group_name_H-M   'P 1'
#
loop_
_entity.id
_entity.type
_entity.pdbx_description
1 polymer ?
#
loop_
_entity_poly.entity_id
_entity_poly.type
_entity_poly.pdbx_seq_one_letter_code
_entity_poly.pdbx_strand_id
1 'polypeptide(L)'
;MKSTNIKNKILRGISMIGLLGISYWLCRFSFLKIHGMKQWPNLLAILSIVIIVIATIFENRIIPVVTVVGYIGGFVLAMIFNTDGVDPGGGRTNNAWIIWGTVFIFSIMAGIIWGFISKKRHENTKG
;
A
#
# COMPACT_ATOMS: atom_id res chain seq x y z
N MET A 1 28.92 -6.75 14.52
CA MET A 1 28.38 -5.88 13.44
C MET A 1 27.14 -6.41 12.71
N LYS A 2 26.86 -7.74 12.66
CA LYS A 2 25.72 -8.33 11.93
C LYS A 2 24.34 -8.12 12.58
N SER A 3 24.28 -8.07 13.92
CA SER A 3 23.03 -7.90 14.70
C SER A 3 22.33 -6.56 14.46
N THR A 4 23.10 -5.47 14.28
CA THR A 4 22.57 -4.12 14.08
C THR A 4 21.77 -4.01 12.76
N ASN A 5 22.18 -4.73 11.71
CA ASN A 5 21.48 -4.70 10.43
C ASN A 5 20.10 -5.41 10.51
N ILE A 6 20.04 -6.53 11.24
CA ILE A 6 18.80 -7.30 11.44
C ILE A 6 17.80 -6.51 12.29
N LYS A 7 18.26 -5.89 13.39
CA LYS A 7 17.40 -5.02 14.22
C LYS A 7 16.82 -3.85 13.41
N ASN A 8 17.64 -3.19 12.59
CA ASN A 8 17.20 -2.06 11.76
C ASN A 8 16.17 -2.50 10.69
N LYS A 9 16.36 -3.68 10.10
CA LYS A 9 15.42 -4.30 9.15
C LYS A 9 14.05 -4.56 9.80
N ILE A 10 14.05 -5.20 10.97
CA ILE A 10 12.82 -5.50 11.71
C ILE A 10 12.13 -4.21 12.18
N LEU A 11 12.89 -3.26 12.74
CA LEU A 11 12.37 -1.97 13.19
C LEU A 11 11.66 -1.21 12.06
N ARG A 12 12.23 -1.24 10.84
CA ARG A 12 11.61 -0.65 9.66
C ARG A 12 10.31 -1.36 9.29
N GLY A 13 10.29 -2.69 9.27
CA GLY A 13 9.07 -3.45 8.98
C GLY A 13 7.96 -3.12 9.97
N ILE A 14 8.27 -3.09 11.27
CA ILE A 14 7.33 -2.70 12.33
C ILE A 14 6.85 -1.26 12.14
N SER A 15 7.75 -0.33 11.83
CA SER A 15 7.39 1.08 11.58
C SER A 15 6.42 1.23 10.41
N MET A 16 6.63 0.48 9.32
CA MET A 16 5.72 0.49 8.16
C MET A 16 4.36 -0.12 8.48
N ILE A 17 4.33 -1.20 9.27
CA ILE A 17 3.08 -1.79 9.76
C ILE A 17 2.34 -0.82 10.68
N GLY A 18 3.05 -0.08 11.54
CA GLY A 18 2.47 0.95 12.39
C GLY A 18 1.83 2.09 11.59
N LEU A 19 2.54 2.61 10.59
CA LEU A 19 2.03 3.62 9.66
C LEU A 19 0.79 3.13 8.89
N LEU A 20 0.84 1.88 8.41
CA LEU A 20 -0.31 1.24 7.78
C LEU A 20 -1.48 1.11 8.75
N GLY A 21 -1.23 0.75 10.02
CA GLY A 21 -2.26 0.62 11.05
C GLY A 21 -2.98 1.93 11.34
N ILE A 22 -2.24 3.04 11.45
CA ILE A 22 -2.82 4.38 11.61
C ILE A 22 -3.65 4.75 10.37
N SER A 23 -3.08 4.53 9.18
CA SER A 23 -3.75 4.83 7.91
C SER A 23 -5.03 4.04 7.73
N TYR A 24 -4.99 2.75 8.07
CA TYR A 24 -6.13 1.85 8.07
C TYR A 24 -7.20 2.29 9.06
N TRP A 25 -6.82 2.70 10.28
CA TRP A 25 -7.77 3.17 11.28
C TRP A 25 -8.52 4.42 10.78
N LEU A 26 -7.79 5.38 10.20
CA LEU A 26 -8.37 6.58 9.59
C LEU A 26 -9.33 6.22 8.44
N CYS A 27 -8.89 5.35 7.52
CA CYS A 27 -9.72 4.93 6.40
C CYS A 27 -10.98 4.19 6.89
N ARG A 28 -10.83 3.22 7.80
CA ARG A 28 -11.94 2.37 8.23
C ARG A 28 -12.95 3.06 9.13
N PHE A 29 -12.53 3.99 9.99
CA PHE A 29 -13.41 4.58 11.00
C PHE A 29 -13.71 6.05 10.74
N SER A 30 -12.68 6.86 10.48
CA SER A 30 -12.84 8.30 10.28
C SER A 30 -13.50 8.63 8.94
N PHE A 31 -13.08 7.94 7.87
CA PHE A 31 -13.55 8.24 6.52
C PHE A 31 -14.66 7.32 6.02
N LEU A 32 -15.14 6.40 6.88
CA LEU A 32 -16.20 5.46 6.51
C LEU A 32 -17.47 6.15 6.02
N LYS A 33 -17.81 7.30 6.61
CA LYS A 33 -18.97 8.10 6.18
C LYS A 33 -18.81 8.69 4.77
N ILE A 34 -17.57 8.89 4.33
CA ILE A 34 -17.26 9.56 3.07
C ILE A 34 -17.19 8.55 1.91
N HIS A 35 -16.54 7.39 2.13
CA HIS A 35 -16.38 6.38 1.07
C HIS A 35 -17.33 5.17 1.21
N GLY A 36 -18.01 4.99 2.34
CA GLY A 36 -19.06 3.96 2.55
C GLY A 36 -18.60 2.49 2.62
N MET A 37 -17.36 2.18 2.24
CA MET A 37 -16.87 0.81 2.03
C MET A 37 -16.21 0.20 3.28
N LYS A 38 -16.87 -0.76 3.94
CA LYS A 38 -16.30 -1.42 5.13
C LYS A 38 -15.26 -2.49 4.81
N GLN A 39 -15.46 -3.26 3.74
CA GLN A 39 -14.63 -4.42 3.42
C GLN A 39 -13.35 -4.05 2.66
N TRP A 40 -13.43 -3.03 1.81
CA TRP A 40 -12.32 -2.64 0.94
C TRP A 40 -11.05 -2.19 1.69
N PRO A 41 -11.15 -1.31 2.71
CA PRO A 41 -9.99 -0.94 3.53
C PRO A 41 -9.34 -2.13 4.23
N ASN A 42 -10.13 -3.13 4.65
CA ASN A 42 -9.64 -4.34 5.31
C ASN A 42 -8.83 -5.20 4.35
N LEU A 43 -9.37 -5.45 3.15
CA LEU A 43 -8.73 -6.29 2.16
C LEU A 43 -7.37 -5.71 1.76
N LEU A 44 -7.34 -4.41 1.44
CA LEU A 44 -6.10 -3.72 1.08
C LEU A 44 -5.10 -3.68 2.25
N ALA A 45 -5.55 -3.54 3.50
CA ALA A 45 -4.67 -3.56 4.67
C ALA A 45 -4.06 -4.94 4.90
N ILE A 46 -4.84 -6.02 4.80
CA ILE A 46 -4.35 -7.40 4.94
C ILE A 46 -3.32 -7.69 3.84
N LEU A 47 -3.63 -7.36 2.58
CA LEU A 47 -2.70 -7.51 1.46
C LEU A 47 -1.40 -6.71 1.69
N SER A 48 -1.52 -5.48 2.18
CA SER A 48 -0.36 -4.64 2.50
C SER A 48 0.52 -5.25 3.59
N ILE A 49 -0.06 -5.82 4.65
CA ILE A 49 0.68 -6.52 5.71
C ILE A 49 1.45 -7.70 5.12
N VAL A 50 0.78 -8.55 4.32
CA VAL A 50 1.41 -9.72 3.69
C VAL A 50 2.60 -9.29 2.82
N ILE A 51 2.42 -8.26 1.99
CA ILE A 51 3.48 -7.71 1.14
C ILE A 51 4.65 -7.18 1.98
N ILE A 52 4.38 -6.42 3.05
CA ILE A 52 5.43 -5.87 3.93
C ILE A 52 6.21 -6.99 4.63
N VAL A 53 5.52 -8.03 5.11
CA VAL A 53 6.17 -9.19 5.75
C VAL A 53 7.10 -9.90 4.76
N ILE A 54 6.60 -10.22 3.56
CA ILE A 54 7.38 -10.86 2.50
C ILE A 54 8.58 -10.00 2.13
N ALA A 55 8.36 -8.71 1.86
CA ALA A 55 9.43 -7.79 1.51
C ALA A 55 10.48 -7.62 2.61
N THR A 56 10.04 -7.67 3.87
CA THR A 56 10.95 -7.70 5.02
C THR A 56 11.78 -8.98 4.97
N ILE A 57 11.21 -10.17 4.77
CA ILE A 57 11.98 -11.43 4.65
C ILE A 57 13.05 -11.31 3.56
N PHE A 58 12.67 -10.85 2.37
CA PHE A 58 13.55 -10.69 1.20
C PHE A 58 14.48 -9.45 1.23
N GLU A 59 14.53 -8.70 2.33
CA GLU A 59 15.39 -7.50 2.47
C GLU A 59 15.11 -6.38 1.48
N ASN A 60 13.93 -6.40 0.85
CA ASN A 60 13.55 -5.37 -0.09
C ASN A 60 13.04 -4.14 0.68
N ARG A 61 13.84 -3.09 0.65
CA ARG A 61 13.55 -1.82 1.33
C ARG A 61 12.46 -1.01 0.62
N ILE A 62 12.34 -1.14 -0.70
CA ILE A 62 11.49 -0.27 -1.51
C ILE A 62 10.02 -0.73 -1.43
N ILE A 63 9.78 -2.04 -1.46
CA ILE A 63 8.43 -2.62 -1.50
C ILE A 63 7.55 -2.20 -0.30
N PRO A 64 8.00 -2.23 0.97
CA PRO A 64 7.18 -1.79 2.09
C PRO A 64 6.75 -0.33 1.97
N VAL A 65 7.65 0.53 1.46
CA VAL A 65 7.39 1.97 1.33
C VAL A 65 6.35 2.21 0.25
N VAL A 66 6.52 1.65 -0.95
CA VAL A 66 5.55 1.84 -2.03
C VAL A 66 4.19 1.21 -1.72
N THR A 67 4.15 0.17 -0.86
CA THR A 67 2.90 -0.44 -0.40
C THR A 67 2.11 0.53 0.46
N VAL A 68 2.76 1.15 1.46
CA VAL A 68 2.11 2.14 2.33
C VAL A 68 1.73 3.39 1.54
N VAL A 69 2.61 3.88 0.67
CA VAL A 69 2.34 5.03 -0.21
C VAL A 69 1.21 4.73 -1.18
N GLY A 70 1.15 3.53 -1.76
CA GLY A 70 0.05 3.11 -2.64
C GLY A 70 -1.27 3.01 -1.90
N TYR A 71 -1.26 2.55 -0.65
CA TYR A 71 -2.45 2.50 0.19
C TYR A 71 -2.97 3.91 0.51
N ILE A 72 -2.12 4.80 1.03
CA ILE A 72 -2.51 6.16 1.41
C ILE A 72 -2.81 7.00 0.16
N GLY A 73 -1.92 7.00 -0.81
CA GLY A 73 -2.04 7.76 -2.05
C GLY A 73 -3.25 7.31 -2.86
N GLY A 74 -3.47 6.00 -2.98
CA GLY A 74 -4.67 5.46 -3.64
C GLY A 74 -5.97 5.88 -2.94
N PHE A 75 -5.97 5.95 -1.61
CA PHE A 75 -7.10 6.49 -0.87
C PHE A 75 -7.33 7.97 -1.20
N VAL A 76 -6.29 8.81 -1.12
CA VAL A 76 -6.41 10.25 -1.41
C VAL A 76 -6.90 10.49 -2.84
N LEU A 77 -6.31 9.79 -3.82
CA LEU A 77 -6.74 9.84 -5.22
C LEU A 77 -8.20 9.39 -5.39
N ALA A 78 -8.61 8.31 -4.73
CA ALA A 78 -9.99 7.88 -4.73
C ALA A 78 -10.92 8.93 -4.11
N MET A 79 -10.51 9.63 -3.06
CA MET A 79 -11.33 10.69 -2.47
C MET A 79 -11.46 11.94 -3.35
N ILE A 80 -10.45 12.24 -4.17
CA ILE A 80 -10.48 13.39 -5.10
C ILE A 80 -11.28 13.08 -6.36
N PHE A 81 -11.12 11.87 -6.92
CA PHE A 81 -11.67 11.50 -8.22
C PHE A 81 -12.91 10.60 -8.14
N ASN A 82 -13.45 10.36 -6.94
CA ASN A 82 -14.66 9.55 -6.85
C ASN A 82 -15.85 10.25 -7.52
N THR A 83 -16.75 9.42 -8.02
CA THR A 83 -18.03 9.82 -8.59
C THR A 83 -19.08 8.85 -8.11
N ASP A 84 -20.18 9.41 -7.61
CA ASP A 84 -21.37 8.66 -7.25
C ASP A 84 -22.21 8.38 -8.52
N GLY A 85 -22.73 7.16 -8.62
CA GLY A 85 -23.62 6.71 -9.68
C GLY A 85 -24.83 5.98 -9.12
N VAL A 86 -25.72 5.55 -10.02
CA VAL A 86 -26.89 4.74 -9.68
C VAL A 86 -26.85 3.51 -10.58
N ASP A 87 -26.95 2.32 -9.98
CA ASP A 87 -27.05 1.08 -10.74
C ASP A 87 -28.46 0.91 -11.35
N PRO A 88 -28.65 -0.01 -12.31
CA PRO A 88 -29.97 -0.26 -12.91
C PRO A 88 -31.07 -0.69 -11.92
N GLY A 89 -30.71 -1.11 -10.71
CA GLY A 89 -31.62 -1.47 -9.61
C GLY A 89 -31.91 -0.32 -8.64
N GLY A 90 -31.41 0.90 -8.92
CA GLY A 90 -31.59 2.07 -8.06
C GLY A 90 -30.61 2.15 -6.88
N GLY A 91 -29.64 1.25 -6.78
CA GLY A 91 -28.60 1.26 -5.76
C GLY A 91 -27.55 2.34 -6.03
N ARG A 92 -27.11 3.05 -4.98
CA ARG A 92 -26.03 4.04 -5.10
C ARG A 92 -24.68 3.34 -5.27
N THR A 93 -23.98 3.63 -6.35
CA THR A 93 -22.64 3.12 -6.65
C THR A 93 -21.60 4.22 -6.48
N ASN A 94 -20.36 3.85 -6.16
CA ASN A 94 -19.23 4.78 -6.07
C ASN A 94 -17.98 4.07 -6.65
N ASN A 95 -17.21 4.77 -7.49
CA ASN A 95 -16.03 4.23 -8.17
C ASN A 95 -14.72 4.31 -7.33
N ALA A 96 -14.77 4.82 -6.10
CA ALA A 96 -13.61 5.00 -5.22
C ALA A 96 -12.84 3.70 -4.99
N TRP A 97 -13.51 2.55 -4.86
CA TRP A 97 -12.82 1.27 -4.70
C TRP A 97 -11.96 0.93 -5.91
N ILE A 98 -12.45 1.20 -7.13
CA ILE A 98 -11.72 0.94 -8.37
C ILE A 98 -10.48 1.81 -8.40
N ILE A 99 -10.64 3.12 -8.20
CA ILE A 99 -9.51 4.07 -8.22
C ILE A 99 -8.47 3.67 -7.17
N TRP A 100 -8.90 3.38 -5.95
CA TRP A 100 -8.01 3.00 -4.86
C TRP A 100 -7.26 1.71 -5.18
N GLY A 101 -7.97 0.66 -5.62
CA GLY A 101 -7.36 -0.61 -5.99
C GLY A 101 -6.38 -0.48 -7.14
N THR A 102 -6.75 0.28 -8.17
CA THR A 102 -5.91 0.53 -9.34
C THR A 102 -4.60 1.25 -8.96
N VAL A 103 -4.69 2.35 -8.19
CA VAL A 103 -3.48 3.08 -7.74
C VAL A 103 -2.60 2.21 -6.85
N PHE A 104 -3.21 1.39 -5.99
CA PHE A 104 -2.47 0.46 -5.14
C PHE A 104 -1.67 -0.55 -5.99
N ILE A 105 -2.30 -1.19 -6.97
CA ILE A 105 -1.65 -2.15 -7.86
C ILE A 105 -0.50 -1.49 -8.64
N PHE A 106 -0.74 -0.33 -9.25
CA PHE A 106 0.30 0.39 -10.00
C PHE A 106 1.49 0.77 -9.10
N SER A 107 1.23 1.16 -7.85
CA SER A 107 2.27 1.49 -6.88
C SER A 107 3.15 0.27 -6.55
N ILE A 108 2.55 -0.90 -6.37
CA ILE A 108 3.30 -2.16 -6.16
C ILE A 108 4.12 -2.52 -7.39
N MET A 109 3.53 -2.46 -8.59
CA MET A 109 4.23 -2.72 -9.84
C MET A 109 5.43 -1.80 -10.02
N ALA A 110 5.26 -0.49 -9.78
CA ALA A 110 6.34 0.48 -9.84
C ALA A 110 7.47 0.17 -8.86
N GLY A 111 7.13 -0.21 -7.62
CA GLY A 111 8.14 -0.61 -6.62
C GLY A 111 8.89 -1.89 -6.98
N ILE A 112 8.22 -2.86 -7.61
CA ILE A 112 8.87 -4.07 -8.12
C ILE A 112 9.88 -3.72 -9.21
N ILE A 113 9.46 -2.93 -10.21
CA ILE A 113 10.32 -2.47 -11.31
C ILE A 113 11.53 -1.69 -10.76
N TRP A 114 11.29 -0.74 -9.86
CA TRP A 114 12.35 0.05 -9.23
C TRP A 114 13.32 -0.82 -8.42
N GLY A 115 12.79 -1.84 -7.72
CA GLY A 115 13.57 -2.83 -7.00
C GLY A 115 14.52 -3.61 -7.91
N PHE A 116 14.03 -4.07 -9.07
CA PHE A 116 14.87 -4.76 -10.07
C PHE A 116 15.95 -3.86 -10.66
N ILE A 117 15.61 -2.63 -11.05
CA ILE A 117 16.56 -1.66 -11.60
C ILE A 117 17.66 -1.34 -10.59
N SER A 118 17.28 -1.12 -9.32
CA SER A 118 18.23 -0.79 -8.26
C SER A 118 19.20 -1.92 -7.97
N LYS A 119 18.71 -3.18 -8.00
CA LYS A 119 19.56 -4.36 -7.82
C LYS A 119 20.56 -4.51 -8.97
N LYS A 120 20.10 -4.39 -10.21
CA LYS A 120 20.94 -4.49 -11.42
C LYS A 120 22.04 -3.41 -11.46
N ARG A 121 21.72 -2.18 -11.03
CA ARG A 121 22.68 -1.08 -10.97
C ARG A 121 23.81 -1.36 -9.97
N HIS A 122 23.51 -1.96 -8.82
CA HIS A 122 24.51 -2.33 -7.83
C HIS A 122 25.45 -3.45 -8.29
N GLU A 123 24.94 -4.41 -9.08
CA GLU A 123 25.75 -5.48 -9.68
C GLU A 123 26.71 -4.93 -10.74
N ASN A 124 26.26 -4.03 -11.62
CA ASN A 124 27.09 -3.40 -12.65
C ASN A 124 28.19 -2.47 -12.13
N THR A 125 28.07 -1.91 -10.92
CA THR A 125 29.13 -1.06 -10.31
C THR A 125 30.23 -1.85 -9.58
N LYS A 126 30.10 -3.17 -9.47
CA LYS A 126 31.07 -4.04 -8.77
C LYS A 126 31.87 -4.97 -9.69
N GLY A 127 31.50 -5.04 -10.97
CA GLY A 127 32.27 -5.71 -12.02
C GLY A 127 33.13 -4.70 -12.76
#